data_AF-A0A243RWA7-F1
#
_entry.id   AF-A0A243RWA7-F1
#
_cell.length_a   1.000
_cell.length_b   1.000
_cell.length_c   1.000
_cell.angle_alpha   90.00
_cell.angle_beta   90.00
_cell.angle_gamma   90.00
#
_symmetry.space_group_name_H-M   'P 1'
#
loop_
_entity.id
_entity.type
_entity.pdbx_description
1 polymer ?
#
loop_
_entity_poly.entity_id
_entity_poly.type
_entity_poly.pdbx_seq_one_letter_code
_entity_poly.pdbx_strand_id
1 'polypeptide(L)'
;MDIEQKRYRAMQGFAELTRRAKTAGRLRADFAQDDLALLLMANGGIIAESTEAALASSRRLVAYMLSAFRAEQAEPLPPPAPLDLRDVLNTPASTLRPAPEAGGAGPAGRRGTSGRIP
;
A
#
# COMPACT_ATOMS: atom_id res chain seq x y z
N MET A 1 -5.31 -23.65 15.53
CA MET A 1 -5.40 -22.29 16.10
C MET A 1 -6.09 -21.42 15.06
N ASP A 2 -7.24 -20.83 15.41
CA ASP A 2 -8.06 -20.03 14.49
C ASP A 2 -7.30 -18.76 14.05
N ILE A 3 -7.28 -18.49 12.74
CA ILE A 3 -6.62 -17.33 12.13
C ILE A 3 -7.23 -16.03 12.67
N GLU A 4 -8.55 -16.01 12.88
CA GLU A 4 -9.25 -14.84 13.37
C GLU A 4 -8.81 -14.46 14.79
N GLN A 5 -8.63 -15.47 15.64
CA GLN A 5 -8.18 -15.23 17.01
C GLN A 5 -6.72 -14.77 17.08
N LYS A 6 -5.86 -15.20 16.16
CA LYS A 6 -4.48 -14.66 16.04
C LYS A 6 -4.51 -13.19 15.61
N ARG A 7 -5.35 -12.85 14.62
CA ARG A 7 -5.50 -11.47 14.12
C ARG A 7 -6.01 -10.54 15.21
N TYR A 8 -7.05 -10.95 15.93
CA TYR A 8 -7.57 -10.18 17.06
C TYR A 8 -6.48 -9.88 18.10
N ARG A 9 -5.71 -10.91 18.51
CA ARG A 9 -4.61 -10.74 19.47
C ARG A 9 -3.51 -9.81 18.94
N ALA A 10 -3.17 -9.90 17.66
CA ALA A 10 -2.19 -9.02 17.03
C ALA A 10 -2.67 -7.56 17.02
N MET A 11 -3.94 -7.31 16.68
CA MET A 11 -4.53 -5.96 16.70
C MET A 11 -4.57 -5.36 18.11
N GLN A 12 -4.94 -6.17 19.12
CA GLN A 12 -4.91 -5.72 20.52
C GLN A 12 -3.49 -5.39 20.98
N GLY A 13 -2.51 -6.25 20.66
CA GLY A 13 -1.10 -5.98 20.97
C GLY A 13 -0.57 -4.73 20.27
N PHE A 14 -0.98 -4.50 19.02
CA PHE A 14 -0.61 -3.31 18.26
C PHE A 14 -1.23 -2.03 18.83
N ALA A 15 -2.51 -2.06 19.22
CA ALA A 15 -3.17 -0.93 19.86
C ALA A 15 -2.46 -0.55 21.17
N GLU A 16 -2.10 -1.54 21.98
CA GLU A 16 -1.37 -1.31 23.23
C GLU A 16 0.05 -0.78 22.99
N LEU A 17 0.77 -1.31 22.00
CA LEU A 17 2.09 -0.81 21.61
C LEU A 17 2.01 0.66 21.17
N THR A 18 1.04 0.98 20.31
CA THR A 18 0.79 2.33 19.80
C THR A 18 0.49 3.29 20.95
N ARG A 19 -0.39 2.90 21.87
CA ARG A 19 -0.72 3.67 23.07
C ARG A 19 0.54 3.96 23.90
N ARG A 20 1.35 2.94 24.19
CA ARG A 20 2.60 3.10 24.95
C ARG A 20 3.60 4.02 24.25
N ALA A 21 3.76 3.88 22.94
CA ALA A 21 4.67 4.71 22.15
C ALA A 21 4.23 6.18 22.11
N LYS A 22 2.92 6.45 22.03
CA LYS A 22 2.35 7.79 22.17
C LYS A 22 2.57 8.36 23.57
N THR A 23 2.28 7.59 24.62
CA THR A 23 2.50 7.99 26.02
C THR A 23 3.98 8.31 26.30
N ALA A 24 4.91 7.57 25.69
CA ALA A 24 6.34 7.81 25.81
C ALA A 24 6.86 8.99 24.95
N GLY A 25 5.98 9.69 24.21
CA GLY A 25 6.37 10.78 23.31
C GLY A 25 7.24 10.33 22.13
N ARG A 26 7.16 9.05 21.75
CA ARG A 26 7.97 8.48 20.65
C ARG A 26 7.21 8.38 19.34
N LEU A 27 5.87 8.34 19.40
CA LEU A 27 4.98 8.27 18.26
C LEU A 27 4.12 9.55 18.18
N ARG A 28 3.92 10.08 16.98
CA ARG A 28 3.02 11.20 16.71
C ARG A 28 1.60 10.93 17.23
N ALA A 29 0.95 11.96 17.78
CA ALA A 29 -0.30 11.84 18.52
C ALA A 29 -1.50 11.42 17.64
N ASP A 30 -1.47 11.83 16.37
CA ASP A 30 -2.48 11.59 15.34
C ASP A 30 -2.27 10.27 14.56
N PHE A 31 -1.27 9.44 14.90
CA PHE A 31 -1.13 8.10 14.31
C PHE A 31 -2.35 7.22 14.64
N ALA A 32 -3.05 6.73 13.64
CA ALA A 32 -4.24 5.90 13.79
C ALA A 32 -3.94 4.40 13.62
N GLN A 33 -4.84 3.54 14.09
CA GLN A 33 -4.70 2.10 13.85
C GLN A 33 -4.83 1.78 12.35
N ASP A 34 -5.68 2.51 11.64
CA ASP A 34 -5.89 2.45 10.18
C ASP A 34 -4.61 2.74 9.40
N ASP A 35 -3.66 3.49 9.97
CA ASP A 35 -2.36 3.74 9.34
C ASP A 35 -1.59 2.43 9.13
N LEU A 36 -1.77 1.42 10.00
CA LEU A 36 -1.13 0.11 9.81
C LEU A 36 -1.53 -0.54 8.48
N ALA A 37 -2.79 -0.36 8.04
CA ALA A 37 -3.23 -0.83 6.74
C ALA A 37 -2.47 -0.12 5.61
N LEU A 38 -2.28 1.21 5.71
CA LEU A 38 -1.47 1.99 4.77
C LEU A 38 -0.01 1.52 4.71
N LEU A 39 0.62 1.31 5.86
CA LEU A 39 2.00 0.80 5.92
C LEU A 39 2.15 -0.53 5.19
N LEU A 40 1.22 -1.46 5.44
CA LEU A 40 1.28 -2.81 4.86
C LEU A 40 0.99 -2.80 3.36
N MET A 41 0.05 -1.97 2.89
CA MET A 41 -0.18 -1.79 1.46
C MET A 41 1.06 -1.21 0.77
N ALA A 42 1.67 -0.18 1.34
CA ALA A 42 2.88 0.41 0.78
C ALA A 42 4.07 -0.57 0.77
N ASN A 43 4.22 -1.40 1.81
CA ASN A 43 5.25 -2.45 1.84
C ASN A 43 4.97 -3.59 0.85
N GLY A 44 3.70 -4.01 0.75
CA GLY A 44 3.26 -5.04 -0.19
C GLY A 44 3.36 -4.61 -1.66
N GLY A 45 3.34 -3.30 -1.94
CA GLY A 45 3.54 -2.72 -3.27
C GLY A 45 4.99 -2.71 -3.76
N ILE A 46 5.95 -3.23 -3.00
CA ILE A 46 7.35 -3.30 -3.44
C ILE A 46 7.49 -4.31 -4.59
N ILE A 47 7.96 -3.80 -5.73
CA ILE A 47 8.30 -4.59 -6.91
C ILE A 47 9.81 -4.53 -7.12
N ALA A 48 10.46 -5.69 -7.20
CA ALA A 48 11.91 -5.79 -7.39
C ALA A 48 12.27 -7.04 -8.21
N GLU A 49 13.44 -7.01 -8.87
CA GLU A 49 13.92 -8.11 -9.73
C GLU A 49 14.41 -9.34 -8.95
N SER A 50 14.64 -9.20 -7.64
CA SER A 50 15.07 -10.30 -6.78
C SER A 50 14.49 -10.19 -5.36
N THR A 51 14.42 -11.34 -4.67
CA THR A 51 14.00 -11.40 -3.26
C THR A 51 14.91 -10.57 -2.35
N GLU A 52 16.22 -10.55 -2.62
CA GLU A 52 17.17 -9.76 -1.84
C GLU A 52 16.89 -8.26 -1.97
N ALA A 53 16.67 -7.79 -3.20
CA ALA A 53 16.34 -6.40 -3.47
C ALA A 53 14.97 -6.01 -2.86
N ALA A 54 13.98 -6.91 -2.89
CA ALA A 54 12.69 -6.70 -2.23
C ALA A 54 12.84 -6.54 -0.71
N LEU A 55 13.63 -7.41 -0.06
CA LEU A 55 13.88 -7.34 1.38
C LEU A 55 14.67 -6.07 1.77
N ALA A 56 15.68 -5.68 0.98
CA ALA A 56 16.42 -4.44 1.20
C ALA A 56 15.51 -3.22 1.08
N SER A 57 14.65 -3.19 0.07
CA SER A 57 13.67 -2.13 -0.16
C SER A 57 12.64 -2.06 0.97
N SER A 58 12.16 -3.21 1.44
CA SER A 58 11.22 -3.30 2.57
C SER A 58 11.82 -2.70 3.84
N ARG A 59 13.06 -3.08 4.18
CA ARG A 59 13.79 -2.51 5.33
C ARG A 59 13.97 -1.00 5.21
N ARG A 60 14.36 -0.51 4.03
CA ARG A 60 14.53 0.91 3.73
C ARG A 60 13.21 1.68 3.90
N LEU A 61 12.12 1.15 3.37
CA LEU A 61 10.80 1.77 3.45
C LEU A 61 10.30 1.84 4.90
N VAL A 62 10.43 0.74 5.66
CA VAL A 62 10.07 0.72 7.08
C VAL A 62 10.88 1.74 7.87
N ALA A 63 12.17 1.90 7.58
CA ALA A 63 12.99 2.93 8.22
C ALA A 63 12.47 4.35 7.94
N TYR A 64 12.07 4.66 6.69
CA TYR A 64 11.45 5.94 6.37
C TYR A 64 10.11 6.15 7.09
N MET A 65 9.24 5.13 7.10
CA MET A 65 7.96 5.16 7.79
C MET A 65 8.13 5.42 9.29
N LEU A 66 8.98 4.65 9.96
CA LEU A 66 9.25 4.83 11.39
C LEU A 66 9.82 6.22 11.71
N SER A 67 10.68 6.75 10.83
CA SER A 67 11.18 8.11 10.96
C SER A 67 10.06 9.16 10.83
N ALA A 68 9.15 8.99 9.87
CA ALA A 68 8.03 9.90 9.62
C ALA A 68 6.97 9.89 10.75
N PHE A 69 6.88 8.81 11.53
CA PHE A 69 5.94 8.69 12.64
C PHE A 69 6.49 9.16 13.99
N ARG A 70 7.75 9.61 14.06
CA ARG A 70 8.32 10.15 15.29
C ARG A 70 7.59 11.42 15.72
N ALA A 71 7.45 11.63 17.02
CA ALA A 71 6.77 12.81 17.57
C ALA A 71 7.54 14.13 17.36
N GLU A 72 8.86 14.08 17.15
CA GLU A 72 9.76 15.25 17.27
C GLU A 72 9.61 16.32 16.15
N GLN A 73 8.93 16.05 15.04
CA GLN A 73 8.64 17.03 13.97
C GLN A 73 7.37 16.64 13.18
N ALA A 74 6.20 16.63 13.81
CA ALA A 74 4.96 16.23 13.17
C ALA A 74 4.05 17.44 12.91
N GLU A 75 4.01 17.92 11.67
CA GLU A 75 2.85 18.69 11.19
C GLU A 75 1.61 17.78 11.23
N PRO A 76 0.42 18.29 11.60
CA PRO A 76 -0.79 17.49 11.68
C PRO A 76 -1.09 16.75 10.37
N LEU A 77 -1.40 15.46 10.45
CA LEU A 77 -1.90 14.71 9.30
C LEU A 77 -3.35 15.09 8.99
N PRO A 78 -3.77 14.94 7.72
CA PRO A 78 -5.19 14.83 7.41
C PRO A 78 -5.86 13.72 8.25
N PRO A 79 -7.17 13.78 8.48
CA PRO A 79 -7.89 12.74 9.18
C PRO A 79 -7.63 11.35 8.58
N PRO A 80 -7.54 10.28 9.40
CA PRO A 80 -7.30 8.94 8.91
C PRO A 80 -8.45 8.49 7.99
N ALA A 81 -8.10 7.83 6.90
CA ALA A 81 -9.07 7.13 6.07
C ALA A 81 -9.50 5.82 6.76
N PRO A 82 -10.78 5.40 6.66
CA PRO A 82 -11.29 4.19 7.31
C PRO A 82 -10.81 2.93 6.56
N LEU A 83 -9.53 2.60 6.72
CA LEU A 83 -8.89 1.47 6.05
C LEU A 83 -8.78 0.30 7.01
N ASP A 84 -9.65 -0.68 6.83
CA ASP A 84 -9.63 -1.88 7.65
C ASP A 84 -8.45 -2.78 7.25
N LEU A 85 -7.60 -3.07 8.23
CA LEU A 85 -6.51 -4.02 8.08
C LEU A 85 -6.98 -5.40 7.60
N ARG A 86 -8.21 -5.80 7.97
CA ARG A 86 -8.81 -7.06 7.52
C ARG A 86 -8.98 -7.08 6.00
N ASP A 87 -9.39 -5.97 5.42
CA ASP A 87 -9.60 -5.87 3.97
C ASP A 87 -8.26 -5.99 3.24
N VAL A 88 -7.23 -5.30 3.71
CA VAL A 88 -5.87 -5.39 3.14
C VAL A 88 -5.31 -6.80 3.19
N LEU A 89 -5.46 -7.51 4.32
CA LEU A 89 -4.91 -8.86 4.49
C LEU A 89 -5.68 -9.94 3.74
N ASN A 90 -6.93 -9.68 3.36
CA ASN A 90 -7.77 -10.62 2.60
C ASN A 90 -7.79 -10.28 1.09
N THR A 91 -7.16 -9.18 0.69
CA THR A 91 -7.02 -8.79 -0.71
C THR A 91 -6.01 -9.71 -1.41
N PRO A 92 -6.40 -10.45 -2.46
CA PRO A 92 -5.44 -11.24 -3.23
C PRO A 92 -4.44 -10.27 -3.88
N ALA A 93 -3.14 -10.58 -3.80
CA ALA A 93 -2.02 -9.75 -4.25
C ALA A 93 -2.11 -9.24 -5.72
N SER A 94 -3.07 -9.72 -6.49
CA SER A 94 -3.31 -9.38 -7.90
C SER A 94 -4.34 -8.26 -8.13
N THR A 95 -5.08 -7.80 -7.12
CA THR A 95 -6.22 -6.87 -7.33
C THR A 95 -5.88 -5.38 -7.28
N LEU A 96 -4.64 -5.01 -6.96
CA LEU A 96 -4.16 -3.62 -7.02
C LEU A 96 -3.77 -3.15 -8.44
N ARG A 97 -4.15 -3.88 -9.50
CA ARG A 97 -3.89 -3.49 -10.88
C ARG A 97 -5.16 -3.50 -11.74
N PRO A 98 -5.81 -2.35 -12.00
CA PRO A 98 -6.55 -2.22 -13.25
C PRO A 98 -5.54 -2.40 -14.40
N ALA A 99 -5.82 -3.33 -15.30
CA ALA A 99 -5.02 -3.50 -16.50
C ALA A 99 -4.95 -2.16 -17.24
N PRO A 100 -3.82 -1.78 -17.85
CA PRO A 100 -3.85 -0.73 -18.83
C PRO A 100 -4.82 -1.19 -19.92
N GLU A 101 -5.93 -0.46 -20.08
CA GLU A 101 -6.82 -0.60 -21.23
C GLU A 101 -5.92 -0.60 -22.46
N ALA A 102 -5.82 -1.75 -23.13
CA ALA A 102 -5.08 -1.88 -24.36
C ALA A 102 -5.83 -1.04 -25.40
N GLY A 103 -5.41 0.22 -25.53
CA GLY A 103 -5.89 1.14 -26.54
C GLY A 103 -5.86 0.44 -27.89
N GLY A 104 -7.06 0.26 -28.46
CA GLY A 104 -7.29 -0.59 -29.61
C GLY A 104 -6.35 -0.26 -30.76
N ALA A 105 -5.63 -1.29 -31.23
CA ALA A 105 -5.07 -1.30 -32.56
C ALA A 105 -6.25 -1.27 -33.54
N GLY A 106 -6.56 -0.09 -34.09
CA GLY A 106 -7.52 0.09 -35.15
C GLY A 106 -7.11 -0.71 -36.40
N PRO A 107 -8.06 -1.30 -37.15
CA PRO A 107 -7.72 -2.21 -38.23
C PRO A 107 -7.13 -1.43 -39.41
N ALA A 108 -6.06 -1.99 -39.97
CA ALA A 108 -5.45 -1.56 -41.21
C ALA A 108 -6.50 -1.48 -42.33
N GLY A 109 -6.73 -0.25 -42.82
CA GLY A 109 -7.61 0.05 -43.93
C GLY A 109 -7.14 -0.62 -45.23
N ARG A 110 -8.09 -1.31 -45.86
CA ARG A 110 -7.98 -2.07 -47.11
C ARG A 110 -7.45 -1.21 -48.26
N ARG A 111 -6.48 -1.77 -49.00
CA ARG A 111 -6.17 -1.39 -50.39
C ARG A 111 -7.33 -1.83 -51.29
N GLY A 112 -7.94 -0.89 -52.00
CA GLY A 112 -8.82 -1.11 -53.15
C GLY A 112 -8.84 0.16 -54.01
N THR A 113 -8.07 0.17 -55.11
CA THR A 113 -8.54 0.15 -56.50
C THR A 113 -9.08 1.47 -57.07
N SER A 114 -8.41 1.90 -58.16
CA SER A 114 -8.97 2.50 -59.38
C SER A 114 -9.51 3.93 -59.35
N GLY A 115 -8.91 4.80 -60.16
CA GLY A 115 -9.47 6.10 -60.54
C GLY A 115 -8.57 6.84 -61.51
N ARG A 116 -9.01 6.92 -62.76
CA ARG A 116 -8.34 7.47 -63.95
C ARG A 116 -8.81 8.93 -64.21
N ILE A 117 -8.05 9.67 -65.03
CA ILE A 117 -8.43 10.82 -65.92
C ILE A 117 -8.17 12.24 -65.34
N PRO A 118 -7.75 13.26 -66.15
CA PRO A 118 -7.63 13.33 -67.62
C PRO A 118 -6.22 13.33 -68.21
#